data_AF-A0A958NU49-F1
#
_entry.id   AF-A0A958NU49-F1
#
_cell.length_a   1.000
_cell.length_b   1.000
_cell.length_c   1.000
_cell.angle_alpha   90.00
_cell.angle_beta   90.00
_cell.angle_gamma   90.00
#
_symmetry.space_group_name_H-M   'P 1'
#
loop_
_entity.id
_entity.type
_entity.pdbx_description
1 polymer ?
#
loop_
_entity_poly.entity_id
_entity_poly.type
_entity_poly.pdbx_seq_one_letter_code
_entity_poly.pdbx_strand_id
1 'polypeptide(L)'
;ADIPIEEKIPRSKPEQLQAVRSGAAVLDVAGLSSFLAALRYPLHFLDFETIGYGIPRFAGMAPYDQLPFQYSCHVLESPQATLQHREYLAAGSGDCRPELAERLLADLGRRGSILAFNQGFEKARLVELAAFLPECAAAVEQLLDRFVDLKDAFTKYYYHPEFHGSFSLKDVLPVLVPTMSYAGMAVADGVGAQAAYARLGDEKTPTSEKQALRQNLLEYCRQDTFAMVALLRALEKRVAEV
;
A
#
# COMPACT_ATOMS: atom_id res chain seq x y z
N ALA A 1 -5.44 -17.43 25.04
CA ALA A 1 -6.75 -17.98 24.66
C ALA A 1 -6.61 -19.50 24.54
N ASP A 2 -7.53 -20.26 25.13
CA ASP A 2 -7.51 -21.73 25.12
C ASP A 2 -7.84 -22.27 23.73
N ILE A 3 -6.82 -22.50 22.90
CA ILE A 3 -6.97 -23.25 21.65
C ILE A 3 -6.82 -24.74 21.99
N PRO A 4 -7.83 -25.58 21.74
CA PRO A 4 -7.72 -27.02 21.92
C PRO A 4 -6.51 -27.56 21.14
N ILE A 5 -5.66 -28.33 21.81
CA ILE A 5 -4.36 -28.81 21.28
C ILE A 5 -4.56 -29.66 20.01
N GLU A 6 -5.74 -30.23 19.81
CA GLU A 6 -6.04 -31.24 18.78
C GLU A 6 -6.86 -30.76 17.58
N GLU A 7 -7.42 -29.54 17.58
CA GLU A 7 -8.20 -29.08 16.42
C GLU A 7 -7.30 -28.49 15.32
N LYS A 8 -7.23 -29.19 14.17
CA LYS A 8 -6.72 -28.61 12.92
C LYS A 8 -7.63 -27.46 12.52
N ILE A 9 -7.20 -26.22 12.74
CA ILE A 9 -7.88 -25.05 12.21
C ILE A 9 -7.69 -25.05 10.68
N PRO A 10 -8.74 -25.34 9.88
CA PRO A 10 -8.61 -25.47 8.45
C PRO A 10 -8.40 -24.05 7.89
N ARG A 11 -7.14 -23.70 7.62
CA ARG A 11 -6.58 -22.47 6.98
C ARG A 11 -5.44 -21.80 7.77
N SER A 12 -5.17 -22.21 9.01
CA SER A 12 -4.05 -21.64 9.78
C SER A 12 -2.71 -22.28 9.39
N LYS A 13 -1.70 -21.46 9.09
CA LYS A 13 -0.35 -21.96 8.84
C LYS A 13 0.28 -22.45 10.17
N PRO A 14 1.18 -23.44 10.14
CA PRO A 14 1.85 -23.96 11.34
C PRO A 14 2.49 -22.88 12.21
N GLU A 15 3.10 -21.87 11.59
CA GLU A 15 3.78 -20.75 12.26
C GLU A 15 2.78 -19.89 13.04
N GLN A 16 1.56 -19.72 12.54
CA GLN A 16 0.50 -18.99 13.24
C GLN A 16 0.05 -19.74 14.49
N LEU A 17 -0.21 -21.05 14.34
CA LEU A 17 -0.59 -21.90 15.46
C LEU A 17 0.52 -21.94 16.52
N GLN A 18 1.77 -22.02 16.09
CA GLN A 18 2.93 -21.97 16.98
C GLN A 18 2.95 -20.64 17.75
N ALA A 19 2.85 -19.51 17.06
CA ALA A 19 2.91 -18.19 17.68
C ALA A 19 1.78 -17.95 18.70
N VAL A 20 0.55 -18.35 18.34
CA VAL A 20 -0.60 -18.17 19.24
C VAL A 20 -0.50 -19.09 20.47
N ARG A 21 0.00 -20.32 20.30
CA ARG A 21 0.20 -21.27 21.41
C ARG A 21 1.35 -20.85 22.33
N SER A 22 2.45 -20.32 21.77
CA SER A 22 3.60 -19.88 22.56
C SER A 22 3.42 -18.49 23.18
N GLY A 23 2.50 -17.68 22.63
CA GLY A 23 2.37 -16.26 22.99
C GLY A 23 3.54 -15.40 22.50
N ALA A 24 4.37 -15.91 21.59
CA ALA A 24 5.56 -15.25 21.08
C ALA A 24 5.57 -15.21 19.55
N ALA A 25 6.23 -14.21 18.98
CA ALA A 25 6.42 -14.13 17.53
C ALA A 25 7.22 -15.33 16.99
N VAL A 26 6.88 -15.74 15.78
CA VAL A 26 7.63 -16.71 14.98
C VAL A 26 8.33 -15.94 13.86
N LEU A 27 9.65 -16.12 13.77
CA LEU A 27 10.52 -15.43 12.83
C LEU A 27 11.43 -16.44 12.13
N ASP A 28 11.31 -16.53 10.81
CA ASP A 28 12.30 -17.13 9.92
C ASP A 28 13.36 -16.08 9.57
N VAL A 29 14.45 -16.04 10.34
CA VAL A 29 15.54 -15.08 10.17
C VAL A 29 16.20 -15.24 8.79
N ALA A 30 16.41 -16.47 8.32
CA ALA A 30 17.10 -16.71 7.05
C ALA A 30 16.24 -16.26 5.87
N GLY A 31 14.96 -16.62 5.86
CA GLY A 31 14.00 -16.20 4.85
C GLY A 31 13.81 -14.68 4.83
N LEU A 32 13.61 -14.05 5.99
CA LEU A 32 13.45 -12.60 6.08
C LEU A 32 14.73 -11.85 5.68
N SER A 33 15.91 -12.31 6.10
CA SER A 33 17.18 -11.72 5.70
C SER A 33 17.37 -11.77 4.19
N SER A 34 17.05 -12.91 3.57
CA SER A 34 17.17 -13.07 2.11
C SER A 34 16.15 -12.22 1.35
N PHE A 35 14.94 -12.05 1.89
CA PHE A 35 13.93 -11.14 1.34
C PHE A 35 14.41 -9.68 1.37
N LEU A 36 14.91 -9.22 2.52
CA LEU A 36 15.42 -7.85 2.69
C LEU A 36 16.65 -7.59 1.80
N ALA A 37 17.57 -8.55 1.70
CA ALA A 37 18.78 -8.44 0.87
C ALA A 37 18.49 -8.38 -0.64
N ALA A 38 17.30 -8.84 -1.08
CA ALA A 38 16.90 -8.78 -2.48
C ALA A 38 16.40 -7.39 -2.92
N LEU A 39 16.08 -6.50 -1.96
CA LEU A 39 15.62 -5.15 -2.24
C LEU A 39 16.74 -4.31 -2.86
N ARG A 40 16.39 -3.53 -3.89
CA ARG A 40 17.34 -2.69 -4.62
C ARG A 40 16.98 -1.23 -4.49
N TYR A 41 17.91 -0.42 -4.01
CA TYR A 41 17.72 1.03 -3.92
C TYR A 41 17.76 1.72 -5.30
N PRO A 42 17.03 2.83 -5.51
CA PRO A 42 16.10 3.46 -4.55
C PRO A 42 14.87 2.60 -4.26
N LEU A 43 14.38 2.63 -3.02
CA LEU A 43 13.12 1.98 -2.64
C LEU A 43 11.98 2.96 -2.85
N HIS A 44 10.97 2.56 -3.59
CA HIS A 44 9.74 3.31 -3.82
C HIS A 44 8.59 2.62 -3.09
N PHE A 45 7.97 3.26 -2.12
CA PHE A 45 6.83 2.73 -1.38
C PHE A 45 5.56 3.32 -1.97
N LEU A 46 4.81 2.53 -2.75
CA LEU A 46 3.70 2.99 -3.58
C LEU A 46 2.36 2.49 -3.03
N ASP A 47 1.40 3.40 -2.97
CA ASP A 47 0.01 3.11 -2.63
C ASP A 47 -0.93 3.92 -3.55
N PHE A 48 -2.08 3.34 -3.91
CA PHE A 48 -3.11 3.99 -4.73
C PHE A 48 -4.43 4.10 -3.98
N GLU A 49 -5.10 5.24 -4.16
CA GLU A 49 -6.52 5.36 -3.89
C GLU A 49 -7.32 5.39 -5.20
N THR A 50 -8.41 4.64 -5.20
CA THR A 50 -9.19 4.35 -6.41
C THR A 50 -10.68 4.50 -6.13
N ILE A 51 -11.45 4.81 -7.16
CA ILE A 51 -12.91 4.89 -7.09
C ILE A 51 -13.55 4.04 -8.18
N GLY A 52 -14.53 3.22 -7.79
CA GLY A 52 -15.35 2.45 -8.72
C GLY A 52 -16.71 3.09 -8.92
N TYR A 53 -17.09 3.37 -10.17
CA TYR A 53 -18.41 3.91 -10.49
C TYR A 53 -19.33 2.81 -11.03
N GLY A 54 -20.55 2.71 -10.50
CA GLY A 54 -21.56 1.80 -11.06
C GLY A 54 -22.01 2.19 -12.48
N ILE A 55 -21.92 3.48 -12.81
CA ILE A 55 -22.10 4.00 -14.18
C ILE A 55 -20.76 4.59 -14.64
N PRO A 56 -20.15 4.09 -15.73
CA PRO A 56 -18.88 4.59 -16.25
C PRO A 56 -18.89 6.10 -16.46
N ARG A 57 -17.89 6.80 -15.90
CA ARG A 57 -17.80 8.28 -15.98
C ARG A 57 -17.03 8.76 -17.21
N PHE A 58 -16.12 7.94 -17.73
CA PHE A 58 -15.22 8.30 -18.84
C PHE A 58 -15.21 7.21 -19.91
N ALA A 59 -14.82 7.60 -21.13
CA ALA A 59 -14.71 6.67 -22.25
C ALA A 59 -13.72 5.53 -21.93
N GLY A 60 -14.05 4.33 -22.38
CA GLY A 60 -13.23 3.13 -22.16
C GLY A 60 -13.31 2.53 -20.75
N MET A 61 -14.19 3.03 -19.88
CA MET A 61 -14.48 2.39 -18.58
C MET A 61 -15.71 1.47 -18.68
N ALA A 62 -15.66 0.35 -17.96
CA ALA A 62 -16.79 -0.51 -17.65
C ALA A 62 -17.31 -0.25 -16.22
N PRO A 63 -18.54 -0.69 -15.89
CA PRO A 63 -19.07 -0.58 -14.53
C PRO A 63 -18.13 -1.19 -13.50
N TYR A 64 -17.85 -0.43 -12.43
CA TYR A 64 -16.97 -0.79 -11.32
C TYR A 64 -15.48 -0.93 -11.65
N ASP A 65 -15.05 -0.53 -12.85
CA ASP A 65 -13.63 -0.30 -13.12
C ASP A 65 -13.05 0.65 -12.07
N GLN A 66 -11.85 0.31 -11.60
CA GLN A 66 -11.16 1.09 -10.59
C GLN A 66 -10.45 2.25 -11.26
N LEU A 67 -10.93 3.47 -11.06
CA LEU A 67 -10.24 4.67 -11.48
C LEU A 67 -9.25 5.09 -10.38
N PRO A 68 -7.92 4.91 -10.57
CA PRO A 68 -6.96 5.52 -9.68
C PRO A 68 -7.08 7.04 -9.78
N PHE A 69 -7.28 7.70 -8.65
CA PHE A 69 -7.40 9.15 -8.57
C PHE A 69 -6.30 9.79 -7.73
N GLN A 70 -5.59 8.97 -6.95
CA GLN A 70 -4.51 9.41 -6.09
C GLN A 70 -3.46 8.32 -5.96
N TYR A 71 -2.21 8.74 -5.80
CA TYR A 71 -1.15 7.87 -5.31
C TYR A 71 -0.27 8.61 -4.31
N SER A 72 0.34 7.86 -3.42
CA SER A 72 1.46 8.29 -2.58
C SER A 72 2.69 7.46 -2.92
N CYS A 73 3.85 8.08 -2.89
CA CYS A 73 5.14 7.44 -3.13
C CYS A 73 6.20 8.01 -2.18
N HIS A 74 6.56 7.25 -1.14
CA HIS A 74 7.77 7.56 -0.39
C HIS A 74 8.99 6.98 -1.13
N VAL A 75 10.10 7.72 -1.18
CA VAL A 75 11.32 7.30 -1.86
C VAL A 75 12.49 7.36 -0.89
N LEU A 76 13.20 6.24 -0.77
CA LEU A 76 14.42 6.11 0.01
C LEU A 76 15.58 5.78 -0.94
N GLU A 77 16.48 6.75 -1.18
CA GLU A 77 17.57 6.62 -2.17
C GLU A 77 18.68 5.66 -1.74
N SER A 78 18.91 5.54 -0.44
CA SER A 78 19.87 4.61 0.17
C SER A 78 19.48 4.38 1.63
N PRO A 79 20.03 3.37 2.34
CA PRO A 79 19.62 3.07 3.72
C PRO A 79 19.73 4.26 4.69
N GLN A 80 20.68 5.18 4.46
CA GLN A 80 20.89 6.37 5.30
C GLN A 80 20.34 7.68 4.68
N ALA A 81 19.71 7.62 3.50
CA ALA A 81 19.17 8.81 2.85
C ALA A 81 17.97 9.38 3.62
N THR A 82 17.76 10.70 3.49
CA THR A 82 16.52 11.33 3.92
C THR A 82 15.37 10.79 3.09
N LEU A 83 14.28 10.41 3.76
CA LEU A 83 13.07 9.94 3.11
C LEU A 83 12.41 11.10 2.33
N GLN A 84 12.20 10.89 1.04
CA GLN A 84 11.48 11.82 0.17
C GLN A 84 10.02 11.36 0.02
N HIS A 85 9.14 12.28 -0.34
CA HIS A 85 7.73 11.98 -0.61
C HIS A 85 7.28 12.67 -1.88
N ARG A 86 6.56 11.91 -2.72
CA ARG A 86 5.93 12.35 -3.96
C ARG A 86 4.48 11.86 -3.93
N GLU A 87 3.56 12.67 -4.41
CA GLU A 87 2.14 12.36 -4.32
C GLU A 87 1.35 13.03 -5.43
N TYR A 88 0.27 12.42 -5.87
CA TYR A 88 -0.70 12.98 -6.80
C TYR A 88 -2.11 12.81 -6.25
N LEU A 89 -2.94 13.84 -6.39
CA LEU A 89 -4.38 13.78 -6.11
C LEU A 89 -5.12 14.58 -7.18
N ALA A 90 -5.93 13.88 -7.96
CA ALA A 90 -6.77 14.45 -9.01
C ALA A 90 -7.71 15.54 -8.46
N ALA A 91 -8.13 16.43 -9.36
CA ALA A 91 -9.03 17.54 -9.00
C ALA A 91 -10.46 17.10 -8.67
N GLY A 92 -10.85 15.86 -9.03
CA GLY A 92 -12.23 15.37 -8.92
C GLY A 92 -13.11 15.65 -10.16
N SER A 93 -12.62 16.51 -11.06
CA SER A 93 -13.23 16.87 -12.33
C SER A 93 -12.42 16.32 -13.51
N GLY A 94 -13.09 15.71 -14.49
CA GLY A 94 -12.44 15.18 -15.70
C GLY A 94 -11.70 13.86 -15.49
N ASP A 95 -11.21 13.31 -16.59
CA ASP A 95 -10.48 12.03 -16.60
C ASP A 95 -9.01 12.25 -16.25
N CYS A 96 -8.61 11.78 -15.07
CA CYS A 96 -7.26 11.98 -14.53
C CYS A 96 -6.25 10.92 -14.96
N ARG A 97 -6.66 9.86 -15.68
CA ARG A 97 -5.77 8.74 -16.02
C ARG A 97 -4.51 9.16 -16.79
N PRO A 98 -4.57 10.05 -17.81
CA PRO A 98 -3.37 10.49 -18.53
C PRO A 98 -2.36 11.23 -17.64
N GLU A 99 -2.85 12.21 -16.87
CA GLU A 99 -2.02 13.02 -15.97
C GLU A 99 -1.40 12.17 -14.85
N LEU A 100 -2.21 11.29 -14.25
CA LEU A 100 -1.76 10.38 -13.21
C LEU A 100 -0.67 9.45 -13.75
N ALA A 101 -0.87 8.84 -14.93
CA ALA A 101 0.11 7.94 -15.52
C ALA A 101 1.43 8.65 -15.83
N GLU A 102 1.39 9.82 -16.46
CA GLU A 102 2.59 10.61 -16.76
C GLU A 102 3.40 10.91 -15.50
N ARG A 103 2.73 11.44 -14.47
CA ARG A 103 3.39 11.84 -13.22
C ARG A 103 3.91 10.64 -12.43
N LEU A 104 3.14 9.56 -12.36
CA LEU A 104 3.54 8.33 -11.69
C LEU A 104 4.79 7.72 -12.32
N LEU A 105 4.83 7.61 -13.65
CA LEU A 105 5.99 7.06 -14.37
C LEU A 105 7.24 7.91 -14.15
N ALA A 106 7.10 9.24 -14.13
CA ALA A 106 8.18 10.15 -13.79
C ALA A 106 8.65 9.95 -12.33
N ASP A 107 7.72 9.82 -11.39
CA ASP A 107 8.01 9.68 -9.96
C ASP A 107 8.67 8.33 -9.61
N LEU A 108 8.29 7.25 -10.29
CA LEU A 108 8.88 5.91 -10.09
C LEU A 108 10.20 5.71 -10.83
N GLY A 109 10.49 6.52 -11.86
CA GLY A 109 11.71 6.42 -12.64
C GLY A 109 11.93 5.02 -13.23
N ARG A 110 13.20 4.61 -13.38
CA ARG A 110 13.59 3.37 -14.10
C ARG A 110 14.37 2.35 -13.27
N ARG A 111 14.63 2.60 -11.99
CA ARG A 111 15.54 1.77 -11.17
C ARG A 111 15.00 1.56 -9.77
N GLY A 112 15.48 0.50 -9.12
CA GLY A 112 15.14 0.21 -7.73
C GLY A 112 13.81 -0.52 -7.57
N SER A 113 13.56 -1.02 -6.36
CA SER A 113 12.39 -1.83 -6.02
C SER A 113 11.18 -0.95 -5.73
N ILE A 114 10.01 -1.41 -6.16
CA ILE A 114 8.71 -0.79 -5.85
C ILE A 114 8.02 -1.65 -4.80
N LEU A 115 8.00 -1.20 -3.56
CA LEU A 115 7.32 -1.86 -2.47
C LEU A 115 5.87 -1.40 -2.45
N ALA A 116 4.97 -2.36 -2.47
CA ALA A 116 3.56 -2.16 -2.19
C ALA A 116 3.14 -3.18 -1.12
N PHE A 117 2.08 -2.88 -0.37
CA PHE A 117 1.55 -3.78 0.63
C PHE A 117 0.29 -4.44 0.08
N ASN A 118 0.42 -5.67 -0.45
CA ASN A 118 -0.54 -6.35 -1.34
C ASN A 118 -0.43 -5.92 -2.82
N GLN A 119 0.80 -6.00 -3.37
CA GLN A 119 1.19 -5.49 -4.71
C GLN A 119 0.27 -5.85 -5.88
N GLY A 120 -0.51 -6.92 -5.76
CA GLY A 120 -1.42 -7.36 -6.82
C GLY A 120 -2.44 -6.28 -7.19
N PHE A 121 -2.85 -5.46 -6.21
CA PHE A 121 -3.76 -4.34 -6.47
C PHE A 121 -3.08 -3.24 -7.27
N GLU A 122 -1.90 -2.79 -6.87
CA GLU A 122 -1.14 -1.72 -7.54
C GLU A 122 -0.73 -2.13 -8.94
N LYS A 123 -0.29 -3.39 -9.12
CA LYS A 123 0.02 -3.95 -10.45
C LYS A 123 -1.22 -3.96 -11.35
N ALA A 124 -2.39 -4.34 -10.83
CA ALA A 124 -3.62 -4.33 -11.61
C ALA A 124 -3.96 -2.92 -12.09
N ARG A 125 -3.84 -1.90 -11.22
CA ARG A 125 -4.06 -0.49 -11.61
C ARG A 125 -3.11 -0.03 -12.71
N LEU A 126 -1.83 -0.42 -12.64
CA LEU A 126 -0.87 -0.10 -13.69
C LEU A 126 -1.20 -0.77 -15.02
N VAL A 127 -1.58 -2.06 -15.00
CA VAL A 127 -1.97 -2.80 -16.21
C VAL A 127 -3.23 -2.19 -16.83
N GLU A 128 -4.23 -1.83 -16.03
CA GLU A 128 -5.44 -1.15 -16.50
C GLU A 128 -5.14 0.23 -17.10
N LEU A 129 -4.23 1.00 -16.49
CA LEU A 129 -3.74 2.27 -17.06
C LEU A 129 -3.03 2.05 -18.41
N ALA A 130 -2.20 1.03 -18.54
CA ALA A 130 -1.52 0.68 -19.79
C ALA A 130 -2.49 0.23 -20.90
N ALA A 131 -3.57 -0.47 -20.53
CA ALA A 131 -4.62 -0.84 -21.47
C ALA A 131 -5.40 0.39 -21.98
N PHE A 132 -5.60 1.38 -21.10
CA PHE A 132 -6.25 2.64 -21.45
C PHE A 132 -5.34 3.60 -22.22
N LEU A 133 -4.03 3.63 -21.92
CA LEU A 133 -3.00 4.48 -22.53
C LEU A 133 -1.89 3.60 -23.14
N PRO A 134 -2.11 3.03 -24.34
CA PRO A 134 -1.15 2.10 -24.95
C PRO A 134 0.26 2.67 -25.11
N GLU A 135 0.41 3.99 -25.22
CA GLU A 135 1.69 4.69 -25.27
C GLU A 135 2.56 4.48 -24.02
N CYS A 136 1.94 4.17 -22.87
CA CYS A 136 2.64 3.96 -21.61
C CYS A 136 2.90 2.48 -21.30
N ALA A 137 2.36 1.55 -22.09
CA ALA A 137 2.41 0.12 -21.82
C ALA A 137 3.83 -0.43 -21.65
N ALA A 138 4.76 -0.04 -22.53
CA ALA A 138 6.16 -0.48 -22.43
C ALA A 138 6.88 0.04 -21.17
N ALA A 139 6.48 1.23 -20.68
CA ALA A 139 7.02 1.77 -19.44
C ALA A 139 6.43 1.03 -18.23
N VAL A 140 5.12 0.76 -18.25
CA VAL A 140 4.43 -0.02 -17.21
C VAL A 140 5.01 -1.42 -17.09
N GLU A 141 5.23 -2.13 -18.20
CA GLU A 141 5.82 -3.47 -18.20
C GLU A 141 7.15 -3.51 -17.43
N GLN A 142 8.03 -2.53 -17.66
CA GLN A 142 9.30 -2.40 -16.93
C GLN A 142 9.12 -2.12 -15.44
N LEU A 143 8.00 -1.52 -15.02
CA LEU A 143 7.70 -1.33 -13.60
C LEU A 143 7.27 -2.64 -12.93
N LEU A 144 6.49 -3.48 -13.61
CA LEU A 144 5.89 -4.68 -13.01
C LEU A 144 6.94 -5.65 -12.45
N ASP A 145 8.11 -5.75 -13.09
CA ASP A 145 9.23 -6.59 -12.66
C ASP A 145 9.99 -6.03 -11.44
N ARG A 146 9.81 -4.74 -11.13
CA ARG A 146 10.45 -4.08 -9.98
C ARG A 146 9.68 -4.22 -8.68
N PHE A 147 8.43 -4.66 -8.77
CA PHE A 147 7.55 -4.73 -7.61
C PHE A 147 7.94 -5.87 -6.66
N VAL A 148 7.92 -5.56 -5.37
CA VAL A 148 8.11 -6.49 -4.27
C VAL A 148 6.94 -6.31 -3.29
N ASP A 149 6.24 -7.39 -2.96
CA ASP A 149 5.15 -7.32 -2.00
C ASP A 149 5.71 -7.30 -0.56
N LEU A 150 5.59 -6.17 0.14
CA LEU A 150 6.04 -6.08 1.52
C LEU A 150 5.20 -6.98 2.46
N LYS A 151 3.95 -7.29 2.08
CA LYS A 151 3.09 -8.22 2.82
C LYS A 151 3.66 -9.64 2.86
N ASP A 152 4.50 -10.02 1.89
CA ASP A 152 5.16 -11.32 1.89
C ASP A 152 6.08 -11.52 3.10
N ALA A 153 6.69 -10.44 3.62
CA ALA A 153 7.50 -10.52 4.83
C ALA A 153 6.69 -11.09 6.01
N PHE A 154 5.45 -10.65 6.15
CA PHE A 154 4.56 -11.06 7.24
C PHE A 154 3.87 -12.39 6.96
N THR A 155 3.49 -12.66 5.72
CA THR A 155 2.79 -13.90 5.40
C THR A 155 3.72 -15.11 5.30
N LYS A 156 5.02 -14.91 5.06
CA LYS A 156 6.01 -15.99 4.84
C LYS A 156 7.05 -16.11 5.93
N TYR A 157 7.54 -15.01 6.51
CA TYR A 157 8.74 -15.06 7.36
C TYR A 157 8.53 -14.53 8.78
N TYR A 158 7.53 -13.69 9.03
CA TYR A 158 7.31 -13.10 10.35
C TYR A 158 5.83 -13.09 10.74
N TYR A 159 5.49 -13.79 11.82
CA TYR A 159 4.14 -13.77 12.38
C TYR A 159 4.17 -13.42 13.87
N HIS A 160 3.28 -12.52 14.29
CA HIS A 160 3.07 -12.16 15.69
C HIS A 160 1.67 -12.59 16.13
N PRO A 161 1.48 -13.12 17.37
CA PRO A 161 0.15 -13.55 17.84
C PRO A 161 -0.90 -12.43 17.80
N GLU A 162 -0.49 -11.18 18.09
CA GLU A 162 -1.35 -9.99 18.01
C GLU A 162 -1.76 -9.58 16.58
N PHE A 163 -1.31 -10.30 15.54
CA PHE A 163 -1.89 -10.14 14.20
C PHE A 163 -3.30 -10.72 14.10
N HIS A 164 -3.69 -11.59 15.03
CA HIS A 164 -5.02 -12.23 15.09
C HIS A 164 -5.45 -12.88 13.76
N GLY A 165 -4.47 -13.41 13.02
CA GLY A 165 -4.69 -14.07 11.72
C GLY A 165 -4.84 -13.12 10.53
N SER A 166 -4.84 -11.80 10.76
CA SER A 166 -4.84 -10.81 9.70
C SER A 166 -3.42 -10.45 9.26
N PHE A 167 -3.32 -10.01 8.00
CA PHE A 167 -2.09 -9.48 7.40
C PHE A 167 -2.38 -8.17 6.69
N SER A 168 -3.42 -7.44 7.11
CA SER A 168 -3.65 -6.10 6.60
C SER A 168 -2.62 -5.14 7.18
N LEU A 169 -2.31 -4.06 6.46
CA LEU A 169 -1.37 -3.04 6.93
C LEU A 169 -1.78 -2.49 8.31
N LYS A 170 -3.08 -2.28 8.51
CA LYS A 170 -3.66 -1.69 9.73
C LYS A 170 -3.61 -2.64 10.93
N ASP A 171 -3.54 -3.94 10.70
CA ASP A 171 -3.42 -4.93 11.77
C ASP A 171 -1.96 -5.21 12.14
N VAL A 172 -1.05 -5.26 11.16
CA VAL A 172 0.37 -5.54 11.43
C VAL A 172 1.12 -4.33 11.96
N LEU A 173 0.79 -3.12 11.48
CA LEU A 173 1.48 -1.89 11.84
C LEU A 173 1.53 -1.61 13.35
N PRO A 174 0.39 -1.56 14.09
CA PRO A 174 0.42 -1.20 15.51
C PRO A 174 1.16 -2.22 16.36
N VAL A 175 1.30 -3.47 15.90
CA VAL A 175 2.04 -4.52 16.62
C VAL A 175 3.55 -4.31 16.54
N LEU A 176 4.07 -3.87 15.39
CA LEU A 176 5.51 -3.61 15.22
C LEU A 176 5.90 -2.17 15.54
N VAL A 177 4.98 -1.23 15.33
CA VAL A 177 5.19 0.21 15.50
C VAL A 177 4.03 0.79 16.32
N PRO A 178 3.96 0.52 17.64
CA PRO A 178 2.82 0.93 18.49
C PRO A 178 2.56 2.43 18.55
N THR A 179 3.56 3.24 18.19
CA THR A 179 3.45 4.70 18.13
C THR A 179 2.78 5.22 16.86
N MET A 180 2.46 4.34 15.90
CA MET A 180 1.85 4.71 14.63
C MET A 180 0.45 4.10 14.52
N SER A 181 -0.55 4.93 14.22
CA SER A 181 -1.93 4.49 14.05
C SER A 181 -2.66 5.37 13.03
N TYR A 182 -3.86 4.93 12.64
CA TYR A 182 -4.81 5.71 11.82
C TYR A 182 -5.90 6.37 12.67
N ALA A 183 -5.79 6.28 14.00
CA ALA A 183 -6.80 6.81 14.91
C ALA A 183 -6.88 8.33 14.81
N GLY A 184 -8.09 8.86 14.67
CA GLY A 184 -8.35 10.30 14.57
C GLY A 184 -8.24 10.88 13.15
N MET A 185 -7.88 10.08 12.15
CA MET A 185 -7.88 10.52 10.75
C MET A 185 -9.32 10.66 10.23
N ALA A 186 -9.59 11.72 9.48
CA ALA A 186 -10.90 11.95 8.88
C ALA A 186 -11.23 10.97 7.73
N VAL A 187 -10.18 10.50 7.03
CA VAL A 187 -10.24 9.37 6.10
C VAL A 187 -9.37 8.27 6.69
N ALA A 188 -9.95 7.09 6.91
CA ALA A 188 -9.29 5.99 7.59
C ALA A 188 -9.42 4.65 6.85
N ASP A 189 -10.08 4.61 5.69
CA ASP A 189 -10.17 3.44 4.82
C ASP A 189 -10.51 3.85 3.37
N GLY A 190 -10.41 2.88 2.45
CA GLY A 190 -10.65 3.12 1.03
C GLY A 190 -12.09 3.48 0.69
N VAL A 191 -13.08 3.10 1.51
CA VAL A 191 -14.48 3.51 1.28
C VAL A 191 -14.65 4.99 1.65
N GLY A 192 -14.07 5.41 2.76
CA GLY A 192 -13.99 6.82 3.15
C GLY A 192 -13.24 7.66 2.12
N ALA A 193 -12.14 7.14 1.56
CA ALA A 193 -11.39 7.82 0.51
C ALA A 193 -12.22 8.00 -0.77
N GLN A 194 -12.97 6.97 -1.19
CA GLN A 194 -13.90 7.06 -2.31
C GLN A 194 -15.00 8.09 -2.08
N ALA A 195 -15.62 8.09 -0.90
CA ALA A 195 -16.66 9.05 -0.54
C ALA A 195 -16.11 10.49 -0.54
N ALA A 196 -14.92 10.70 0.04
CA ALA A 196 -14.26 11.99 0.06
C ALA A 196 -13.90 12.49 -1.35
N TYR A 197 -13.42 11.60 -2.23
CA TYR A 197 -13.10 11.95 -3.61
C TYR A 197 -14.35 12.25 -4.46
N ALA A 198 -15.42 11.47 -4.29
CA ALA A 198 -16.70 11.75 -4.94
C ALA A 198 -17.24 13.13 -4.53
N ARG A 199 -17.16 13.47 -3.25
CA ARG A 199 -17.55 14.78 -2.71
C ARG A 199 -16.64 15.91 -3.20
N LEU A 200 -15.33 15.66 -3.35
CA LEU A 200 -14.38 16.62 -3.91
C LEU A 200 -14.75 17.02 -5.35
N GLY A 201 -15.18 16.05 -6.16
CA GLY A 201 -15.59 16.24 -7.55
C GLY A 201 -16.99 16.86 -7.75
N ASP A 202 -17.78 17.04 -6.70
CA ASP A 202 -19.11 17.66 -6.76
C ASP A 202 -18.99 19.19 -6.83
N GLU A 203 -19.63 19.80 -7.83
CA GLU A 203 -19.67 21.24 -8.04
C GLU A 203 -20.37 21.99 -6.90
N LYS A 204 -21.30 21.31 -6.20
CA LYS A 204 -22.04 21.88 -5.07
C LYS A 204 -21.23 21.89 -3.77
N THR A 205 -20.10 21.20 -3.73
CA THR A 205 -19.23 21.17 -2.54
C THR A 205 -18.52 22.53 -2.38
N PRO A 206 -18.66 23.21 -1.24
CA PRO A 206 -17.99 24.49 -0.98
C PRO A 206 -16.46 24.37 -1.06
N THR A 207 -15.79 25.44 -1.50
CA THR A 207 -14.33 25.47 -1.65
C THR A 207 -13.58 25.12 -0.35
N SER A 208 -14.05 25.59 0.80
CA SER A 208 -13.45 25.25 2.10
C SER A 208 -13.56 23.76 2.42
N GLU A 209 -14.70 23.13 2.10
CA GLU A 209 -14.89 21.68 2.26
C GLU A 209 -13.97 20.92 1.29
N LYS A 210 -13.85 21.35 0.03
CA LYS A 210 -12.91 20.75 -0.93
C LYS A 210 -11.46 20.80 -0.44
N GLN A 211 -11.03 21.91 0.14
CA GLN A 211 -9.67 22.04 0.70
C GLN A 211 -9.44 21.05 1.84
N ALA A 212 -10.39 20.92 2.77
CA ALA A 212 -10.31 19.96 3.87
C ALA A 212 -10.29 18.50 3.36
N LEU A 213 -11.15 18.15 2.41
CA LEU A 213 -11.18 16.83 1.80
C LEU A 213 -9.85 16.48 1.13
N ARG A 214 -9.25 17.43 0.40
CA ARG A 214 -7.93 17.22 -0.21
C ARG A 214 -6.86 16.96 0.83
N GLN A 215 -6.81 17.77 1.90
CA GLN A 215 -5.82 17.57 2.97
C GLN A 215 -5.96 16.19 3.61
N ASN A 216 -7.19 15.79 3.94
CA ASN A 216 -7.47 14.50 4.57
C ASN A 216 -7.11 13.31 3.67
N LEU A 217 -7.40 13.41 2.36
CA LEU A 217 -7.02 12.39 1.37
C LEU A 217 -5.50 12.27 1.24
N LEU A 218 -4.79 13.39 1.13
CA LEU A 218 -3.32 13.40 1.03
C LEU A 218 -2.68 12.82 2.30
N GLU A 219 -3.17 13.20 3.49
CA GLU A 219 -2.66 12.70 4.75
C GLU A 219 -2.84 11.18 4.89
N TYR A 220 -4.01 10.66 4.53
CA TYR A 220 -4.32 9.23 4.59
C TYR A 220 -3.42 8.39 3.68
N CYS A 221 -3.35 8.71 2.39
CA CYS A 221 -2.54 7.93 1.45
C CYS A 221 -1.02 8.08 1.74
N ARG A 222 -0.60 9.27 2.24
CA ARG A 222 0.76 9.46 2.75
C ARG A 222 1.05 8.53 3.93
N GLN A 223 0.12 8.41 4.87
CA GLN A 223 0.25 7.52 6.03
C GLN A 223 0.44 6.06 5.61
N ASP A 224 -0.27 5.56 4.60
CA ASP A 224 -0.13 4.18 4.13
C ASP A 224 1.29 3.87 3.66
N THR A 225 1.85 4.73 2.81
CA THR A 225 3.24 4.56 2.36
C THR A 225 4.28 4.79 3.46
N PHE A 226 4.02 5.69 4.40
CA PHE A 226 4.90 5.90 5.54
C PHE A 226 4.90 4.71 6.50
N ALA A 227 3.73 4.08 6.69
CA ALA A 227 3.59 2.84 7.44
C ALA A 227 4.42 1.70 6.84
N MET A 228 4.46 1.58 5.51
CA MET A 228 5.34 0.62 4.84
C MET A 228 6.83 0.86 5.14
N VAL A 229 7.28 2.13 5.14
CA VAL A 229 8.66 2.49 5.50
C VAL A 229 8.95 2.09 6.95
N ALA A 230 8.03 2.39 7.88
CA ALA A 230 8.17 2.07 9.28
C ALA A 230 8.22 0.55 9.52
N LEU A 231 7.38 -0.21 8.82
CA LEU A 231 7.39 -1.67 8.86
C LEU A 231 8.68 -2.28 8.32
N LEU A 232 9.20 -1.77 7.20
CA LEU A 232 10.48 -2.23 6.67
C LEU A 232 11.60 -2.05 7.70
N ARG A 233 11.69 -0.86 8.32
CA ARG A 233 12.69 -0.59 9.37
C ARG A 233 12.50 -1.47 10.60
N ALA A 234 11.26 -1.76 10.97
CA ALA A 234 10.97 -2.66 12.08
C ALA A 234 11.43 -4.09 11.76
N LEU A 235 11.20 -4.58 10.53
CA LEU A 235 11.69 -5.89 10.08
C LEU A 235 13.22 -5.97 10.05
N GLU A 236 13.90 -4.94 9.53
CA GLU A 236 15.36 -4.85 9.55
C GLU A 236 15.92 -4.92 10.98
N LYS A 237 15.32 -4.17 11.91
CA LYS A 237 15.69 -4.22 13.32
C LYS A 237 15.47 -5.60 13.93
N ARG A 238 14.35 -6.27 13.64
CA ARG A 238 14.05 -7.62 14.14
C ARG A 238 15.09 -8.65 13.70
N VAL A 239 15.58 -8.56 12.47
CA VAL A 239 16.64 -9.44 11.96
C VAL A 239 17.97 -9.16 12.66
N ALA A 240 18.30 -7.89 12.92
CA ALA A 240 19.55 -7.49 13.56
C ALA A 240 19.64 -7.81 15.07
N GLU A 241 18.51 -8.06 15.73
CA GLU A 241 18.44 -8.38 17.16
C GLU A 241 18.66 -9.88 17.48
N VAL A 242 18.71 -10.75 16.46
CA VAL A 242 18.96 -12.19 16.59
C VAL A 242 20.43 -12.51 16.34
#